data_AF-A0A7L9BH59-F1
#
_entry.id   AF-A0A7L9BH59-F1
#
_cell.length_a   1.000
_cell.length_b   1.000
_cell.length_c   1.000
_cell.angle_alpha   90.00
_cell.angle_beta   90.00
_cell.angle_gamma   90.00
#
_symmetry.space_group_name_H-M   'P 1'
#
loop_
_entity.id
_entity.type
_entity.pdbx_description
1 polymer ?
#
loop_
_entity_poly.entity_id
_entity_poly.type
_entity_poly.pdbx_seq_one_letter_code
_entity_poly.pdbx_strand_id
1 'polypeptide(L)'
;MRPSFLFISLVLFSSAAAQFAARYELVKLNREVNTFYHDAAPVISQDGKQLYFFIHNHPENNYGKEGSDEIWMSTLNEKGEWTAAKHLGPPFNIHRSNQVFTCLPDGSLFIKGGRVKDTKGFSIVNPAGVLTEIEVPGFREMNKGRFYGASMSSDGKHIIMFFSEMPNSQRSSLYVSNNEGGKWTMPKRLNISVRDDDVGPFIGPDDKTLYFSSDRNAPGKKGKADIYRCTRLDDTWQNWSVPLNMGAPINTAADELYFCIDKPGNVFTSRSNSTQDGGNLDLFKLVPRDVKVIVAGVVYNEKTQQPIQANVELKPAEHDVLKMRSAATGKFETRIPEVDGFSVSVSEAGYLPKSESFTIPPLGNDTTITIEIYLTPVAKQLVLAGTVYDLKTSKPIPAELTIYPKTNKRAEMKPATPGGKYEQEIKQLGRYILVATAEGYLTATDSVEVISEDVTPVIKDIALQPIEVGLTVRLDHIYFDFDKTTLKKESYEELAKVIDFLKRNPTVEIEIAGHTDSKGSDEYNQRLSQGRTQAVVDYLVSQGISARRLVAMGYGESKPVDTNETEGGRAKNRRVEFTVLKM
;
A
#
# COMPACT_ATOMS: atom_id res chain seq x y z
N MET A 1 17.75 -11.44 -8.86
CA MET A 1 16.66 -10.59 -9.33
C MET A 1 15.44 -11.47 -9.62
N ARG A 2 14.56 -11.66 -8.63
CA ARG A 2 13.20 -12.11 -8.93
C ARG A 2 12.42 -10.86 -9.36
N PRO A 3 11.73 -10.86 -10.50
CA PRO A 3 10.90 -9.72 -10.86
C PRO A 3 9.81 -9.58 -9.80
N SER A 4 9.69 -8.40 -9.20
CA SER A 4 8.54 -8.02 -8.38
C SER A 4 7.31 -8.07 -9.29
N PHE A 5 6.56 -9.16 -9.20
CA PHE A 5 5.28 -9.27 -9.88
C PHE A 5 4.27 -8.42 -9.13
N LEU A 6 3.90 -7.30 -9.74
CA LEU A 6 2.75 -6.51 -9.34
C LEU A 6 1.48 -7.35 -9.60
N PHE A 7 0.91 -7.96 -8.55
CA PHE A 7 -0.43 -8.54 -8.64
C PHE A 7 -1.47 -7.43 -8.41
N ILE A 8 -1.77 -6.65 -9.45
CA ILE A 8 -3.04 -5.90 -9.49
C ILE A 8 -4.11 -6.92 -9.85
N SER A 9 -4.81 -7.47 -8.85
CA SER A 9 -6.05 -8.18 -9.08
C SER A 9 -7.14 -7.14 -9.37
N LEU A 10 -7.34 -6.81 -10.65
CA LEU A 10 -8.46 -5.98 -11.09
C LEU A 10 -9.45 -6.88 -11.84
N VAL A 11 -10.43 -7.41 -11.13
CA VAL A 11 -11.58 -8.07 -11.76
C VAL A 11 -12.55 -6.97 -12.18
N LEU A 12 -12.56 -6.61 -13.46
CA LEU A 12 -13.54 -5.66 -14.02
C LEU A 12 -14.18 -6.24 -15.27
N PHE A 13 -15.41 -6.74 -15.13
CA PHE A 13 -16.40 -6.73 -16.20
C PHE A 13 -17.41 -5.65 -15.85
N SER A 14 -17.44 -4.54 -16.60
CA SER A 14 -18.54 -3.57 -16.44
C SER A 14 -18.87 -2.91 -17.77
N SER A 15 -20.15 -2.94 -18.13
CA SER A 15 -20.70 -2.15 -19.24
C SER A 15 -20.67 -0.65 -18.89
N ALA A 16 -20.70 0.23 -19.89
CA ALA A 16 -20.68 1.69 -19.71
C ALA A 16 -21.77 2.23 -18.75
N ALA A 17 -22.91 1.54 -18.63
CA ALA A 17 -23.97 1.89 -17.69
C ALA A 17 -23.57 1.66 -16.22
N ALA A 18 -22.74 0.65 -15.93
CA ALA A 18 -22.20 0.40 -14.59
C ALA A 18 -21.12 1.41 -14.19
N GLN A 19 -20.42 2.00 -15.17
CA GLN A 19 -19.38 3.00 -14.94
C GLN A 19 -19.97 4.37 -14.52
N PHE A 20 -21.16 4.73 -14.99
CA PHE A 20 -21.86 5.97 -14.61
C PHE A 20 -22.44 5.89 -13.18
N ALA A 21 -23.01 4.74 -12.80
CA ALA A 21 -23.60 4.51 -11.48
C ALA A 21 -22.60 4.58 -10.31
N ALA A 22 -21.33 4.31 -10.59
CA ALA A 22 -20.30 4.22 -9.57
C ALA A 22 -19.81 5.62 -9.13
N ARG A 23 -19.79 6.58 -10.06
CA ARG A 23 -19.21 7.93 -9.90
C ARG A 23 -20.15 8.99 -9.37
N TYR A 24 -21.45 8.77 -9.50
CA TYR A 24 -22.46 9.74 -9.14
C TYR A 24 -23.45 9.12 -8.17
N GLU A 25 -24.03 9.96 -7.33
CA GLU A 25 -25.15 9.60 -6.49
C GLU A 25 -26.26 10.63 -6.64
N LEU A 26 -27.48 10.18 -6.44
CA LEU A 26 -28.63 11.07 -6.46
C LEU A 26 -28.95 11.50 -5.03
N VAL A 27 -28.69 12.78 -4.72
CA VAL A 27 -28.84 13.35 -3.39
C VAL A 27 -30.09 14.20 -3.31
N LYS A 28 -30.90 13.97 -2.26
CA LYS A 28 -32.07 14.78 -1.96
C LYS A 28 -31.64 16.20 -1.63
N LEU A 29 -32.26 17.21 -2.25
CA LEU A 29 -32.00 18.61 -1.88
C LEU A 29 -32.44 18.87 -0.43
N ASN A 30 -31.78 19.82 0.23
CA ASN A 30 -32.02 20.15 1.64
C ASN A 30 -33.41 20.79 1.85
N ARG A 31 -33.74 21.10 3.11
CA ARG A 31 -35.04 21.69 3.50
C ARG A 31 -35.24 23.15 3.11
N GLU A 32 -34.20 23.83 2.62
CA GLU A 32 -34.36 25.15 2.01
C GLU A 32 -35.10 25.03 0.67
N VAL A 33 -34.90 23.93 -0.06
CA VAL A 33 -35.55 23.68 -1.35
C VAL A 33 -36.74 22.72 -1.22
N ASN A 34 -36.56 21.57 -0.55
CA ASN A 34 -37.61 20.57 -0.37
C ASN A 34 -38.48 20.87 0.84
N THR A 35 -39.75 21.15 0.60
CA THR A 35 -40.75 21.42 1.62
C THR A 35 -41.37 20.15 2.19
N PHE A 36 -42.36 20.32 3.07
CA PHE A 36 -43.18 19.20 3.57
C PHE A 36 -44.36 18.88 2.64
N TYR A 37 -44.35 19.37 1.41
CA TYR A 37 -45.37 19.15 0.39
C TYR A 37 -44.75 18.42 -0.82
N HIS A 38 -45.52 18.20 -1.90
CA HIS A 38 -44.93 17.64 -3.12
C HIS A 38 -44.19 18.73 -3.88
N ASP A 39 -42.86 18.69 -3.84
CA ASP A 39 -41.97 19.52 -4.65
C ASP A 39 -41.58 18.72 -5.90
N ALA A 40 -41.93 19.22 -7.09
CA ALA A 40 -41.77 18.44 -8.30
C ALA A 40 -41.57 19.27 -9.57
N ALA A 41 -41.20 18.58 -10.64
CA ALA A 41 -40.87 19.13 -11.94
C ALA A 41 -39.77 20.21 -11.90
N PRO A 42 -38.55 19.83 -11.45
CA PRO A 42 -37.43 20.75 -11.44
C PRO A 42 -37.06 21.16 -12.87
N VAL A 43 -36.80 22.45 -13.06
CA VAL A 43 -36.25 23.03 -14.28
C VAL A 43 -35.13 23.99 -13.89
N ILE A 44 -33.91 23.65 -14.30
CA ILE A 44 -32.71 24.46 -14.08
C ILE A 44 -32.52 25.49 -15.19
N SER A 45 -32.12 26.70 -14.84
CA SER A 45 -31.72 27.72 -15.81
C SER A 45 -30.44 27.33 -16.54
N GLN A 46 -30.24 27.84 -17.76
CA GLN A 46 -29.10 27.44 -18.60
C GLN A 46 -27.73 27.85 -18.02
N ASP A 47 -27.71 28.83 -17.11
CA ASP A 47 -26.52 29.24 -16.35
C ASP A 47 -26.31 28.45 -15.05
N GLY A 48 -27.22 27.53 -14.71
CA GLY A 48 -27.14 26.67 -13.53
C GLY A 48 -27.48 27.38 -12.20
N LYS A 49 -28.00 28.61 -12.23
CA LYS A 49 -28.17 29.45 -11.02
C LYS A 49 -29.58 29.52 -10.45
N GLN A 50 -30.61 29.23 -11.24
CA GLN A 50 -32.01 29.31 -10.82
C GLN A 50 -32.69 27.98 -11.06
N LEU A 51 -33.29 27.42 -10.00
CA LEU A 51 -34.06 26.18 -10.04
C LEU A 51 -35.53 26.52 -9.84
N TYR A 52 -36.35 26.23 -10.84
CA TYR A 52 -37.81 26.37 -10.80
C TYR A 52 -38.45 25.01 -10.59
N PHE A 53 -39.54 24.96 -9.85
CA PHE A 53 -40.32 23.75 -9.60
C PHE A 53 -41.72 24.16 -9.16
N PHE A 54 -42.67 23.22 -9.10
CA PHE A 54 -43.94 23.49 -8.45
C PHE A 54 -44.00 22.86 -7.07
N ILE A 55 -44.77 23.49 -6.18
CA ILE A 55 -45.13 22.91 -4.89
C ILE A 55 -46.65 22.69 -4.84
N HIS A 56 -47.05 21.45 -4.61
CA HIS A 56 -48.45 21.05 -4.54
C HIS A 56 -49.08 21.40 -3.19
N ASN A 57 -50.21 22.11 -3.19
CA ASN A 57 -51.02 22.40 -2.00
C ASN A 57 -50.28 23.11 -0.85
N HIS A 58 -49.28 23.94 -1.18
CA HIS A 58 -48.58 24.74 -0.17
C HIS A 58 -49.52 25.82 0.41
N PRO A 59 -49.47 26.15 1.71
CA PRO A 59 -50.31 27.20 2.31
C PRO A 59 -50.13 28.59 1.69
N GLU A 60 -48.95 28.87 1.15
CA GLU A 60 -48.63 30.13 0.48
C GLU A 60 -49.06 30.17 -1.00
N ASN A 61 -49.57 29.06 -1.55
CA ASN A 61 -50.14 29.07 -2.89
C ASN A 61 -51.39 29.97 -2.89
N ASN A 62 -51.60 30.70 -3.98
CA ASN A 62 -52.77 31.57 -4.20
C ASN A 62 -54.10 30.81 -4.10
N TYR A 63 -54.13 29.52 -4.44
CA TYR A 63 -55.31 28.65 -4.29
C TYR A 63 -55.25 27.72 -3.06
N GLY A 64 -54.28 27.92 -2.16
CA GLY A 64 -54.14 27.21 -0.90
C GLY A 64 -53.92 25.71 -1.04
N LYS A 65 -54.48 24.95 -0.08
CA LYS A 65 -54.19 23.52 0.13
C LYS A 65 -54.99 22.54 -0.75
N GLU A 66 -55.78 23.02 -1.71
CA GLU A 66 -56.73 22.18 -2.45
C GLU A 66 -56.46 22.15 -3.96
N GLY A 67 -55.69 21.14 -4.37
CA GLY A 67 -55.41 20.80 -5.76
C GLY A 67 -54.71 21.90 -6.55
N SER A 68 -53.70 22.55 -5.94
CA SER A 68 -52.97 23.68 -6.53
C SER A 68 -51.50 23.36 -6.74
N ASP A 69 -51.02 23.50 -7.97
CA ASP A 69 -49.59 23.47 -8.30
C ASP A 69 -49.16 24.90 -8.63
N GLU A 70 -48.25 25.47 -7.85
CA GLU A 70 -47.75 26.82 -8.10
C GLU A 70 -46.23 26.81 -8.20
N ILE A 71 -45.69 27.70 -9.02
CA ILE A 71 -44.27 27.82 -9.34
C ILE A 71 -43.55 28.51 -8.19
N TRP A 72 -42.49 27.85 -7.74
CA TRP A 72 -41.51 28.34 -6.78
C TRP A 72 -40.13 28.34 -7.42
N MET A 73 -39.22 29.11 -6.83
CA MET A 73 -37.85 29.25 -7.31
C MET A 73 -36.85 29.25 -6.16
N SER A 74 -35.72 28.56 -6.35
CA SER A 74 -34.54 28.69 -5.52
C SER A 74 -33.36 29.20 -6.35
N THR A 75 -32.42 29.92 -5.71
CA THR A 75 -31.23 30.48 -6.35
C THR A 75 -29.98 29.86 -5.74
N LEU A 76 -28.98 29.55 -6.56
CA LEU A 76 -27.67 29.11 -6.11
C LEU A 76 -26.85 30.34 -5.66
N ASN A 77 -26.51 30.40 -4.38
CA ASN A 77 -25.73 31.50 -3.82
C ASN A 77 -24.22 31.38 -4.15
N GLU A 78 -23.43 32.39 -3.79
CA GLU A 78 -21.97 32.42 -4.03
C GLU A 78 -21.19 31.31 -3.31
N LYS A 79 -21.78 30.68 -2.29
CA LYS A 79 -21.20 29.54 -1.57
C LYS A 79 -21.52 28.19 -2.23
N GLY A 80 -22.29 28.19 -3.31
CA GLY A 80 -22.74 26.97 -3.99
C GLY A 80 -23.93 26.28 -3.28
N GLU A 81 -24.67 27.00 -2.45
CA GLU A 81 -25.83 26.48 -1.73
C GLU A 81 -27.13 27.04 -2.33
N TRP A 82 -28.15 26.20 -2.44
CA TRP A 82 -29.49 26.63 -2.85
C TRP A 82 -30.19 27.38 -1.72
N THR A 83 -30.75 28.55 -2.02
CA THR A 83 -31.52 29.35 -1.06
C THR A 83 -32.89 28.75 -0.75
N ALA A 84 -33.53 29.24 0.31
CA ALA A 84 -34.96 28.99 0.56
C ALA A 84 -35.80 29.20 -0.71
N ALA A 85 -36.71 28.28 -0.97
CA ALA A 85 -37.68 28.35 -2.06
C ALA A 85 -38.55 29.60 -1.91
N LYS A 86 -38.78 30.32 -3.00
CA LYS A 86 -39.60 31.52 -3.05
C LYS A 86 -40.77 31.33 -4.01
N HIS A 87 -41.98 31.55 -3.51
CA HIS A 87 -43.20 31.59 -4.31
C HIS A 87 -43.12 32.72 -5.35
N LEU A 88 -43.51 32.44 -6.61
CA LEU A 88 -43.53 33.45 -7.66
C LEU A 88 -44.88 34.16 -7.78
N GLY A 89 -44.85 35.48 -7.93
CA GLY A 89 -46.05 36.28 -8.20
C GLY A 89 -46.50 36.22 -9.67
N PRO A 90 -47.51 37.02 -10.05
CA PRO A 90 -47.86 37.23 -11.46
C PRO A 90 -46.63 37.66 -12.29
N PRO A 91 -46.52 37.19 -13.54
CA PRO A 91 -47.54 36.46 -14.31
C PRO A 91 -47.50 34.92 -14.15
N PHE A 92 -46.71 34.36 -13.23
CA PHE A 92 -46.42 32.91 -13.18
C PHE A 92 -47.52 32.06 -12.53
N ASN A 93 -48.12 32.53 -11.43
CA ASN A 93 -49.07 31.75 -10.61
C ASN A 93 -50.52 32.26 -10.75
N ILE A 94 -50.99 32.39 -11.98
CA ILE A 94 -52.33 32.91 -12.29
C ILE A 94 -53.40 31.81 -12.45
N HIS A 95 -52.99 30.55 -12.67
CA HIS A 95 -53.88 29.39 -12.76
C HIS A 95 -53.87 28.58 -11.47
N ARG A 96 -54.77 27.60 -11.34
CA ARG A 96 -54.73 26.61 -10.26
C ARG A 96 -53.54 25.65 -10.38
N SER A 97 -53.12 25.34 -11.60
CA SER A 97 -51.97 24.45 -11.87
C SER A 97 -51.01 25.15 -12.83
N ASN A 98 -49.83 25.48 -12.32
CA ASN A 98 -48.76 26.22 -12.97
C ASN A 98 -47.47 25.42 -12.87
N GLN A 99 -46.62 25.52 -13.89
CA GLN A 99 -45.36 24.82 -13.96
C GLN A 99 -44.46 25.56 -14.95
N VAL A 100 -43.17 25.66 -14.64
CA VAL A 100 -42.15 25.96 -15.65
C VAL A 100 -41.82 24.65 -16.38
N PHE A 101 -41.94 24.67 -17.69
CA PHE A 101 -41.62 23.55 -18.58
C PHE A 101 -40.17 23.59 -19.04
N THR A 102 -39.67 24.77 -19.38
CA THR A 102 -38.30 24.94 -19.91
C THR A 102 -37.80 26.35 -19.62
N CYS A 103 -36.53 26.48 -19.25
CA CYS A 103 -35.80 27.76 -19.25
C CYS A 103 -34.99 27.86 -20.55
N LEU A 104 -35.32 28.86 -21.37
CA LEU A 104 -34.69 29.10 -22.66
C LEU A 104 -33.32 29.80 -22.51
N PRO A 105 -32.44 29.73 -23.53
CA PRO A 105 -31.10 30.33 -23.48
C PRO A 105 -31.07 31.84 -23.20
N ASP A 106 -32.12 32.57 -23.56
CA ASP A 106 -32.26 34.02 -23.32
C ASP A 106 -32.79 34.34 -21.91
N GLY A 107 -33.07 33.33 -21.09
CA GLY A 107 -33.68 33.46 -19.77
C GLY A 107 -35.21 33.49 -19.78
N SER A 108 -35.85 33.40 -20.94
CA SER A 108 -37.30 33.27 -21.03
C SER A 108 -37.77 31.94 -20.42
N LEU A 109 -38.92 31.96 -19.76
CA LEU A 109 -39.53 30.79 -19.12
C LEU A 109 -40.75 30.33 -19.91
N PHE A 110 -40.70 29.12 -20.44
CA PHE A 110 -41.85 28.44 -21.02
C PHE A 110 -42.70 27.83 -19.89
N ILE A 111 -43.96 28.20 -19.81
CA ILE A 111 -44.83 27.88 -18.67
C ILE A 111 -46.18 27.31 -19.10
N LYS A 112 -46.83 26.65 -18.14
CA LYS A 112 -48.19 26.11 -18.23
C LYS A 112 -49.25 27.20 -18.18
N GLY A 113 -50.25 27.10 -19.06
CA GLY A 113 -51.42 27.96 -19.10
C GLY A 113 -51.34 29.14 -20.08
N GLY A 114 -52.47 29.80 -20.29
CA GLY A 114 -52.62 30.98 -21.16
C GLY A 114 -52.86 32.28 -20.38
N ARG A 115 -53.24 33.38 -21.06
CA ARG A 115 -53.54 34.65 -20.37
C ARG A 115 -54.80 34.59 -19.50
N VAL A 116 -55.74 33.72 -19.87
CA VAL A 116 -57.02 33.59 -19.19
C VAL A 116 -56.89 32.53 -18.10
N LYS A 117 -57.30 32.89 -16.88
CA LYS A 117 -57.28 32.02 -15.70
C LYS A 117 -57.87 30.64 -16.00
N ASP A 118 -57.18 29.62 -15.50
CA ASP A 118 -57.49 28.19 -15.62
C ASP A 118 -57.67 27.64 -17.07
N THR A 119 -57.18 28.36 -18.10
CA THR A 119 -57.14 27.81 -19.46
C THR A 119 -56.01 26.80 -19.65
N LYS A 120 -56.30 25.71 -20.36
CA LYS A 120 -55.26 24.80 -20.87
C LYS A 120 -54.50 25.51 -21.98
N GLY A 121 -53.18 25.48 -21.94
CA GLY A 121 -52.35 26.11 -22.96
C GLY A 121 -50.91 26.28 -22.50
N PHE A 122 -50.19 27.13 -23.21
CA PHE A 122 -48.78 27.39 -22.98
C PHE A 122 -48.50 28.87 -23.12
N SER A 123 -47.53 29.38 -22.38
CA SER A 123 -47.07 30.77 -22.49
C SER A 123 -45.56 30.86 -22.33
N ILE A 124 -44.96 31.94 -22.82
CA ILE A 124 -43.58 32.33 -22.51
C ILE A 124 -43.63 33.62 -21.69
N VAL A 125 -42.85 33.66 -20.61
CA VAL A 125 -42.54 34.89 -19.88
C VAL A 125 -41.09 35.25 -20.18
N ASN A 126 -40.86 36.40 -20.81
CA ASN A 126 -39.51 36.85 -21.12
C ASN A 126 -38.80 37.42 -19.85
N PRO A 127 -37.49 37.70 -19.89
CA PRO A 127 -36.76 38.26 -18.74
C PRO A 127 -37.30 39.61 -18.24
N ALA A 128 -38.04 40.34 -19.07
CA ALA A 128 -38.71 41.59 -18.69
C ALA A 128 -40.08 41.35 -17.99
N GLY A 129 -40.48 40.10 -17.78
CA GLY A 129 -41.74 39.72 -17.13
C GLY A 129 -42.97 39.79 -18.05
N VAL A 130 -42.77 39.95 -19.37
CA VAL A 130 -43.88 40.03 -20.33
C VAL A 130 -44.33 38.63 -20.73
N LEU A 131 -45.62 38.33 -20.49
CA LEU A 131 -46.24 37.06 -20.87
C LEU A 131 -46.81 37.11 -22.29
N THR A 132 -46.40 36.14 -23.11
CA THR A 132 -46.91 35.89 -24.46
C THR A 132 -47.52 34.49 -24.51
N GLU A 133 -48.80 34.39 -24.83
CA GLU A 133 -49.48 33.11 -24.99
C GLU A 133 -49.05 32.44 -26.30
N ILE A 134 -48.85 31.12 -26.27
CA ILE A 134 -48.55 30.29 -27.43
C ILE A 134 -49.81 29.51 -27.80
N GLU A 135 -50.31 29.78 -29.00
CA GLU A 135 -51.43 29.04 -29.58
C GLU A 135 -50.92 27.83 -30.37
N VAL A 136 -51.16 26.63 -29.84
CA VAL A 136 -50.97 25.36 -30.56
C VAL A 136 -52.32 24.89 -31.07
N PRO A 137 -52.58 24.92 -32.39
CA PRO A 137 -53.90 24.62 -32.93
C PRO A 137 -54.31 23.17 -32.64
N GLY A 138 -55.57 22.96 -32.24
CA GLY A 138 -56.12 21.64 -31.94
C GLY A 138 -55.73 21.07 -30.57
N PHE A 139 -54.78 21.66 -29.85
CA PHE A 139 -54.32 21.12 -28.56
C PHE A 139 -55.45 21.05 -27.52
N ARG A 140 -56.29 22.08 -27.42
CA ARG A 140 -57.35 22.14 -26.40
C ARG A 140 -58.43 21.08 -26.64
N GLU A 141 -58.74 20.82 -27.90
CA GLU A 141 -59.73 19.84 -28.35
C GLU A 141 -59.19 18.40 -28.22
N MET A 142 -57.91 18.22 -28.57
CA MET A 142 -57.22 16.93 -28.44
C MET A 142 -56.98 16.57 -26.97
N ASN A 143 -56.70 17.52 -26.09
CA ASN A 143 -56.40 17.24 -24.69
C ASN A 143 -57.66 17.02 -23.84
N LYS A 144 -58.10 15.76 -23.77
CA LYS A 144 -59.22 15.28 -22.94
C LYS A 144 -58.76 14.61 -21.64
N GLY A 145 -57.45 14.48 -21.43
CA GLY A 145 -56.84 13.89 -20.25
C GLY A 145 -56.85 14.79 -19.01
N ARG A 146 -56.44 14.20 -17.89
CA ARG A 146 -56.32 14.91 -16.58
C ARG A 146 -55.04 15.74 -16.49
N PHE A 147 -53.98 15.29 -17.14
CA PHE A 147 -52.65 15.88 -17.04
C PHE A 147 -52.15 16.35 -18.41
N TYR A 148 -51.34 17.40 -18.38
CA TYR A 148 -50.53 17.80 -19.51
C TYR A 148 -49.31 18.59 -19.05
N GLY A 149 -48.32 18.61 -19.91
CA GLY A 149 -47.16 19.47 -19.80
C GLY A 149 -46.33 19.41 -21.07
N ALA A 150 -45.19 20.09 -21.08
CA ALA A 150 -44.38 20.19 -22.29
C ALA A 150 -42.91 20.46 -21.98
N SER A 151 -42.12 20.52 -23.05
CA SER A 151 -40.78 21.08 -23.14
C SER A 151 -40.62 21.74 -24.50
N MET A 152 -39.77 22.77 -24.58
CA MET A 152 -39.48 23.48 -25.82
C MET A 152 -38.00 23.37 -26.18
N SER A 153 -37.68 23.34 -27.48
CA SER A 153 -36.32 23.38 -27.99
C SER A 153 -35.64 24.71 -27.67
N SER A 154 -34.31 24.72 -27.62
CA SER A 154 -33.53 25.91 -27.26
C SER A 154 -33.71 27.06 -28.25
N ASP A 155 -34.03 26.76 -29.51
CA ASP A 155 -34.35 27.74 -30.55
C ASP A 155 -35.82 28.21 -30.56
N GLY A 156 -36.66 27.67 -29.67
CA GLY A 156 -38.07 28.04 -29.53
C GLY A 156 -38.98 27.56 -30.67
N LYS A 157 -38.51 26.67 -31.55
CA LYS A 157 -39.27 26.23 -32.74
C LYS A 157 -40.01 24.92 -32.59
N HIS A 158 -39.73 24.15 -31.54
CA HIS A 158 -40.29 22.81 -31.37
C HIS A 158 -40.80 22.64 -29.95
N ILE A 159 -42.03 22.16 -29.79
CA ILE A 159 -42.62 21.84 -28.49
C ILE A 159 -42.94 20.35 -28.48
N ILE A 160 -42.40 19.63 -27.50
CA ILE A 160 -42.84 18.27 -27.16
C ILE A 160 -43.77 18.36 -25.97
N MET A 161 -44.98 17.82 -26.12
CA MET A 161 -46.05 17.85 -25.13
C MET A 161 -46.40 16.45 -24.70
N PHE A 162 -46.93 16.30 -23.49
CA PHE A 162 -47.68 15.11 -23.09
C PHE A 162 -49.12 15.49 -22.76
N PHE A 163 -50.08 14.67 -23.20
CA PHE A 163 -51.49 14.74 -22.81
C PHE A 163 -52.21 13.45 -23.25
N SER A 164 -53.53 13.37 -23.02
CA SER A 164 -54.36 12.26 -23.51
C SER A 164 -55.51 12.74 -24.38
N GLU A 165 -55.77 12.02 -25.47
CA GLU A 165 -56.98 12.15 -26.30
C GLU A 165 -58.19 11.42 -25.72
N MET A 166 -57.98 10.64 -24.65
CA MET A 166 -59.02 9.88 -23.97
C MET A 166 -59.61 10.68 -22.80
N PRO A 167 -60.95 10.82 -22.73
CA PRO A 167 -61.62 11.55 -21.65
C PRO A 167 -61.20 11.07 -20.26
N ASN A 168 -60.75 12.00 -19.41
CA ASN A 168 -60.35 11.77 -18.03
C ASN A 168 -59.25 10.71 -17.83
N SER A 169 -58.49 10.37 -18.88
CA SER A 169 -57.39 9.43 -18.77
C SER A 169 -56.30 9.96 -17.83
N GLN A 170 -55.79 9.06 -17.00
CA GLN A 170 -54.57 9.29 -16.21
C GLN A 170 -53.31 8.99 -17.01
N ARG A 171 -53.43 8.25 -18.13
CA ARG A 171 -52.33 7.91 -19.02
C ARG A 171 -52.19 8.94 -20.14
N SER A 172 -50.97 9.31 -20.44
CA SER A 172 -50.59 10.30 -21.43
C SER A 172 -49.69 9.72 -22.51
N SER A 173 -49.59 10.43 -23.63
CA SER A 173 -48.66 10.12 -24.72
C SER A 173 -47.95 11.38 -25.15
N LEU A 174 -46.78 11.23 -25.76
CA LEU A 174 -45.98 12.34 -26.25
C LEU A 174 -46.40 12.75 -27.66
N TYR A 175 -46.44 14.06 -27.89
CA TYR A 175 -46.76 14.70 -29.16
C TYR A 175 -45.76 15.81 -29.43
N VAL A 176 -45.55 16.14 -30.71
CA VAL A 176 -44.76 17.31 -31.13
C VAL A 176 -45.63 18.31 -31.89
N SER A 177 -45.36 19.59 -31.67
CA SER A 177 -45.78 20.69 -32.54
C SER A 177 -44.55 21.48 -32.98
N ASN A 178 -44.49 21.82 -34.27
CA ASN A 178 -43.39 22.57 -34.87
C ASN A 178 -43.87 23.97 -35.25
N ASN A 179 -42.99 24.95 -35.14
CA ASN A 179 -43.23 26.31 -35.61
C ASN A 179 -42.76 26.45 -37.06
N GLU A 180 -43.71 26.51 -37.99
CA GLU A 180 -43.47 26.64 -39.42
C GLU A 180 -43.83 28.08 -39.86
N GLY A 181 -42.83 28.96 -39.90
CA GLY A 181 -43.02 30.34 -40.36
C GLY A 181 -43.86 31.20 -39.42
N GLY A 182 -43.74 31.01 -38.10
CA GLY A 182 -44.46 31.76 -37.07
C GLY A 182 -45.77 31.12 -36.63
N LYS A 183 -46.15 29.96 -37.20
CA LYS A 183 -47.37 29.24 -36.88
C LYS A 183 -47.05 27.84 -36.36
N TRP A 184 -47.63 27.48 -35.23
CA TRP A 184 -47.51 26.14 -34.67
C TRP A 184 -48.38 25.15 -35.45
N THR A 185 -47.86 23.94 -35.68
CA THR A 185 -48.63 22.84 -36.28
C THR A 185 -49.55 22.19 -35.25
N MET A 186 -50.58 21.46 -35.70
CA MET A 186 -51.32 20.59 -34.77
C MET A 186 -50.40 19.54 -34.13
N PRO A 187 -50.66 19.12 -32.88
CA PRO A 187 -49.89 18.07 -32.22
C PRO A 187 -49.88 16.76 -33.03
N LYS A 188 -48.70 16.21 -33.29
CA LYS A 188 -48.50 14.88 -33.90
C LYS A 188 -47.88 13.93 -32.90
N ARG A 189 -48.48 12.75 -32.69
CA ARG A 189 -47.99 11.76 -31.73
C ARG A 189 -46.58 11.27 -32.11
N LEU A 190 -45.69 11.14 -31.12
CA LEU A 190 -44.34 10.62 -31.34
C LEU A 190 -44.32 9.09 -31.52
N ASN A 191 -43.37 8.59 -32.32
CA ASN A 191 -43.18 7.16 -32.59
C ASN A 191 -42.80 6.32 -31.34
N ILE A 192 -42.35 6.98 -30.27
CA ILE A 192 -41.93 6.36 -28.99
C ILE A 192 -43.07 6.18 -27.96
N SER A 193 -44.25 6.74 -28.23
CA SER A 193 -45.42 6.64 -27.35
C SER A 193 -46.46 5.67 -27.91
N VAL A 194 -46.49 4.46 -27.34
CA VAL A 194 -47.35 3.37 -27.81
C VAL A 194 -48.52 3.16 -26.85
N ARG A 195 -48.28 2.49 -25.71
CA ARG A 195 -49.31 2.13 -24.71
C ARG A 195 -48.98 2.60 -23.29
N ASP A 196 -47.72 2.96 -23.08
CA ASP A 196 -47.16 3.37 -21.81
C ASP A 196 -47.69 4.77 -21.42
N ASP A 197 -47.64 5.08 -20.14
CA ASP A 197 -47.90 6.42 -19.64
C ASP A 197 -46.60 7.22 -19.71
N ASP A 198 -46.48 8.09 -20.71
CA ASP A 198 -45.30 8.92 -20.94
C ASP A 198 -45.58 10.37 -20.50
N VAL A 199 -44.81 10.88 -19.54
CA VAL A 199 -45.03 12.19 -18.92
C VAL A 199 -43.71 12.96 -18.73
N GLY A 200 -43.84 14.27 -18.52
CA GLY A 200 -42.70 15.14 -18.18
C GLY A 200 -41.56 15.10 -19.20
N PRO A 201 -41.81 15.35 -20.50
CA PRO A 201 -40.75 15.45 -21.48
C PRO A 201 -39.81 16.60 -21.13
N PHE A 202 -38.52 16.42 -21.40
CA PHE A 202 -37.49 17.44 -21.30
C PHE A 202 -36.53 17.31 -22.46
N ILE A 203 -36.44 18.35 -23.27
CA ILE A 203 -35.48 18.45 -24.37
C ILE A 203 -34.15 18.91 -23.78
N GLY A 204 -33.11 18.11 -23.97
CA GLY A 204 -31.77 18.44 -23.51
C GLY A 204 -31.23 19.72 -24.19
N PRO A 205 -30.26 20.41 -23.58
CA PRO A 205 -29.65 21.62 -24.15
C PRO A 205 -28.98 21.43 -25.53
N ASP A 206 -28.84 20.19 -26.00
CA ASP A 206 -28.31 19.81 -27.30
C ASP A 206 -29.38 19.76 -28.41
N ASP A 207 -30.67 19.99 -28.09
CA ASP A 207 -31.82 19.85 -28.99
C ASP A 207 -31.88 18.52 -29.76
N LYS A 208 -31.26 17.49 -29.18
CA LYS A 208 -31.07 16.18 -29.79
C LYS A 208 -31.46 15.05 -28.86
N THR A 209 -31.34 15.25 -27.56
CA THR A 209 -31.70 14.25 -26.55
C THR A 209 -33.03 14.61 -25.90
N LEU A 210 -33.95 13.66 -25.82
CA LEU A 210 -35.23 13.80 -25.12
C LEU A 210 -35.23 12.89 -23.91
N TYR A 211 -35.57 13.43 -22.75
CA TYR A 211 -35.79 12.70 -21.51
C TYR A 211 -37.27 12.72 -21.17
N PHE A 212 -37.81 11.66 -20.57
CA PHE A 212 -39.18 11.62 -20.09
C PHE A 212 -39.36 10.49 -19.08
N SER A 213 -40.36 10.62 -18.21
CA SER A 213 -40.76 9.57 -17.28
C SER A 213 -41.76 8.63 -17.94
N SER A 214 -41.63 7.33 -17.69
CA SER A 214 -42.53 6.34 -18.30
C SER A 214 -42.76 5.11 -17.44
N ASP A 215 -43.99 4.59 -17.46
CA ASP A 215 -44.33 3.30 -16.86
C ASP A 215 -43.97 2.09 -17.74
N ARG A 216 -43.31 2.33 -18.87
CA ARG A 216 -42.99 1.30 -19.87
C ARG A 216 -42.26 0.10 -19.31
N ASN A 217 -42.62 -1.09 -19.79
CA ASN A 217 -41.94 -2.33 -19.42
C ASN A 217 -40.76 -2.58 -20.38
N ALA A 218 -39.58 -2.09 -20.02
CA ALA A 218 -38.36 -2.19 -20.83
C ALA A 218 -37.16 -2.73 -20.01
N PRO A 219 -36.11 -3.30 -20.65
CA PRO A 219 -34.92 -3.75 -19.96
C PRO A 219 -34.31 -2.65 -19.08
N GLY A 220 -33.94 -3.03 -17.84
CA GLY A 220 -33.37 -2.11 -16.87
C GLY A 220 -34.38 -1.38 -15.99
N LYS A 221 -35.69 -1.56 -16.20
CA LYS A 221 -36.76 -0.98 -15.35
C LYS A 221 -36.52 -1.25 -13.86
N LYS A 222 -36.70 -0.25 -13.02
CA LYS A 222 -36.48 -0.29 -11.56
C LYS A 222 -37.74 0.00 -10.74
N GLY A 223 -38.43 1.12 -11.00
CA GLY A 223 -39.62 1.57 -10.28
C GLY A 223 -40.92 1.38 -11.07
N LYS A 224 -42.02 2.04 -10.67
CA LYS A 224 -43.25 2.04 -11.47
C LYS A 224 -43.09 2.98 -12.66
N ALA A 225 -42.52 4.17 -12.43
CA ALA A 225 -42.13 5.14 -13.44
C ALA A 225 -40.62 5.41 -13.35
N ASP A 226 -39.93 5.26 -14.48
CA ASP A 226 -38.49 5.48 -14.60
C ASP A 226 -38.22 6.59 -15.64
N ILE A 227 -37.04 7.24 -15.56
CA ILE A 227 -36.55 8.15 -16.60
C ILE A 227 -35.97 7.35 -17.77
N TYR A 228 -36.41 7.69 -18.97
CA TYR A 228 -35.90 7.18 -20.23
C TYR A 228 -35.31 8.32 -21.06
N ARG A 229 -34.35 7.99 -21.93
CA ARG A 229 -33.83 8.92 -22.94
C ARG A 229 -33.99 8.37 -24.35
N CYS A 230 -34.16 9.29 -25.30
CA CYS A 230 -34.11 9.03 -26.74
C CYS A 230 -33.22 10.05 -27.43
N THR A 231 -32.71 9.67 -28.60
CA THR A 231 -31.99 10.56 -29.51
C THR A 231 -32.86 10.86 -30.72
N ARG A 232 -32.96 12.13 -31.10
CA ARG A 232 -33.61 12.60 -32.32
C ARG A 232 -32.87 12.07 -33.55
N LEU A 233 -33.59 11.47 -34.49
CA LEU A 233 -33.01 10.80 -35.66
C LEU A 233 -33.04 11.66 -36.93
N ASP A 234 -33.92 12.66 -37.00
CA ASP A 234 -34.05 13.60 -38.12
C ASP A 234 -34.65 14.95 -37.68
N ASP A 235 -34.78 15.89 -38.61
CA ASP A 235 -35.31 17.25 -38.38
C ASP A 235 -36.84 17.33 -38.35
N THR A 236 -37.56 16.21 -38.45
CA THR A 236 -39.03 16.23 -38.35
C THR A 236 -39.53 16.35 -36.92
N TRP A 237 -38.66 16.07 -35.94
CA TRP A 237 -38.97 15.94 -34.51
C TRP A 237 -40.00 14.87 -34.16
N GLN A 238 -40.41 14.02 -35.12
CA GLN A 238 -41.33 12.90 -34.92
C GLN A 238 -40.61 11.56 -34.81
N ASN A 239 -39.37 11.47 -35.29
CA ASN A 239 -38.61 10.24 -35.36
C ASN A 239 -37.51 10.21 -34.30
N TRP A 240 -37.74 9.41 -33.27
CA TRP A 240 -36.84 9.23 -32.13
C TRP A 240 -36.35 7.78 -32.04
N SER A 241 -35.14 7.60 -31.50
CA SER A 241 -34.60 6.28 -31.22
C SER A 241 -35.45 5.51 -30.21
N VAL A 242 -35.24 4.20 -30.12
CA VAL A 242 -35.84 3.36 -29.06
C VAL A 242 -35.49 3.95 -27.69
N PRO A 243 -36.47 4.11 -26.76
CA PRO A 243 -36.22 4.64 -25.43
C PRO A 243 -35.29 3.76 -24.60
N LEU A 244 -34.26 4.37 -24.03
CA LEU A 244 -33.26 3.71 -23.19
C LEU A 244 -33.44 4.13 -21.73
N ASN A 245 -33.53 3.16 -20.84
CA ASN A 245 -33.61 3.41 -19.40
C ASN A 245 -32.31 4.07 -18.91
N MET A 246 -32.41 5.12 -18.10
CA MET A 246 -31.25 5.88 -17.60
C MET A 246 -30.41 5.12 -16.56
N GLY A 247 -30.92 4.02 -16.00
CA GLY A 247 -30.23 3.19 -15.01
C GLY A 247 -29.93 3.91 -13.69
N ALA A 248 -29.19 3.24 -12.81
CA ALA A 248 -28.74 3.84 -11.56
C ALA A 248 -27.66 4.92 -11.82
N PRO A 249 -27.57 5.98 -10.98
CA PRO A 249 -28.35 6.21 -9.76
C PRO A 249 -29.64 7.03 -10.02
N ILE A 250 -29.93 7.39 -11.27
CA ILE A 250 -31.12 8.16 -11.65
C ILE A 250 -32.36 7.34 -11.32
N ASN A 251 -32.50 6.16 -11.95
CA ASN A 251 -33.62 5.26 -11.74
C ASN A 251 -33.38 4.35 -10.53
N THR A 252 -34.35 4.30 -9.64
CA THR A 252 -34.35 3.48 -8.42
C THR A 252 -35.64 2.68 -8.30
N ALA A 253 -35.83 1.99 -7.18
CA ALA A 253 -37.09 1.28 -6.95
C ALA A 253 -38.30 2.21 -6.69
N ALA A 254 -38.04 3.52 -6.48
CA ALA A 254 -39.07 4.54 -6.35
C ALA A 254 -39.55 5.03 -7.73
N ASP A 255 -40.53 5.96 -7.74
CA ASP A 255 -40.99 6.56 -8.98
C ASP A 255 -40.17 7.83 -9.26
N GLU A 256 -39.48 7.86 -10.40
CA GLU A 256 -38.76 9.03 -10.89
C GLU A 256 -39.59 9.80 -11.92
N LEU A 257 -39.95 11.03 -11.54
CA LEU A 257 -40.80 11.93 -12.30
C LEU A 257 -40.08 13.22 -12.63
N TYR A 258 -40.16 13.63 -13.89
CA TYR A 258 -39.57 14.87 -14.42
C TYR A 258 -38.05 14.89 -14.33
N PHE A 259 -37.39 15.23 -15.42
CA PHE A 259 -35.94 15.29 -15.50
C PHE A 259 -35.55 16.64 -16.08
N CYS A 260 -34.48 17.26 -15.59
CA CYS A 260 -33.82 18.34 -16.30
C CYS A 260 -32.31 18.25 -16.19
N ILE A 261 -31.64 18.83 -17.19
CA ILE A 261 -30.18 18.97 -17.25
C ILE A 261 -29.82 20.32 -17.88
N ASP A 262 -28.85 21.03 -17.32
CA ASP A 262 -28.31 22.26 -17.91
C ASP A 262 -27.09 21.96 -18.81
N LYS A 263 -26.54 23.00 -19.46
CA LYS A 263 -25.35 22.87 -20.33
C LYS A 263 -24.10 22.35 -19.57
N PRO A 264 -23.81 22.80 -18.34
CA PRO A 264 -22.76 22.19 -17.52
C PRO A 264 -22.97 20.71 -17.15
N GLY A 265 -24.20 20.21 -17.22
CA GLY A 265 -24.53 18.82 -16.88
C GLY A 265 -25.06 18.62 -15.46
N ASN A 266 -25.51 19.69 -14.77
CA ASN A 266 -26.25 19.57 -13.52
C ASN A 266 -27.60 18.92 -13.79
N VAL A 267 -27.83 17.73 -13.22
CA VAL A 267 -29.06 16.96 -13.39
C VAL A 267 -29.94 17.07 -12.16
N PHE A 268 -31.23 17.27 -12.36
CA PHE A 268 -32.26 17.21 -11.32
C PHE A 268 -33.43 16.30 -11.73
N THR A 269 -34.06 15.68 -10.75
CA THR A 269 -35.27 14.86 -10.92
C THR A 269 -36.17 14.96 -9.69
N SER A 270 -37.47 14.66 -9.84
CA SER A 270 -38.36 14.47 -8.69
C SER A 270 -38.49 12.98 -8.40
N ARG A 271 -38.52 12.60 -7.12
CA ARG A 271 -38.68 11.21 -6.70
C ARG A 271 -39.73 11.09 -5.60
N SER A 272 -40.53 10.04 -5.65
CA SER A 272 -41.41 9.66 -4.53
C SER A 272 -40.64 8.90 -3.45
N ASN A 273 -40.84 9.21 -2.17
CA ASN A 273 -40.23 8.41 -1.09
C ASN A 273 -40.89 7.02 -0.98
N SER A 274 -40.09 5.95 -0.80
CA SER A 274 -40.54 4.56 -0.55
C SER A 274 -41.28 4.43 0.79
N THR A 275 -42.29 3.57 1.03
CA THR A 275 -43.04 2.59 0.21
C THR A 275 -44.44 2.29 0.79
N GLN A 276 -44.94 3.01 1.81
CA GLN A 276 -46.14 2.55 2.53
C GLN A 276 -47.37 3.48 2.50
N ASP A 277 -47.26 4.80 2.23
CA ASP A 277 -48.44 5.70 2.19
C ASP A 277 -48.23 6.98 1.32
N GLY A 278 -47.67 6.89 0.10
CA GLY A 278 -47.69 8.03 -0.83
C GLY A 278 -46.90 9.27 -0.37
N GLY A 279 -45.69 9.06 0.17
CA GLY A 279 -44.80 10.15 0.58
C GLY A 279 -44.58 11.19 -0.53
N ASN A 280 -44.34 12.44 -0.12
CA ASN A 280 -44.17 13.57 -1.02
C ASN A 280 -43.19 13.30 -2.16
N LEU A 281 -43.41 14.00 -3.29
CA LEU A 281 -42.35 14.15 -4.28
C LEU A 281 -41.33 15.13 -3.68
N ASP A 282 -40.06 14.77 -3.77
CA ASP A 282 -38.96 15.66 -3.42
C ASP A 282 -38.03 15.81 -4.63
N LEU A 283 -37.33 16.93 -4.67
CA LEU A 283 -36.29 17.23 -5.65
C LEU A 283 -34.96 16.62 -5.24
N PHE A 284 -34.30 16.01 -6.22
CA PHE A 284 -32.99 15.42 -6.08
C PHE A 284 -32.03 15.97 -7.14
N LYS A 285 -30.76 16.06 -6.78
CA LYS A 285 -29.65 16.45 -7.67
C LYS A 285 -28.70 15.28 -7.84
N LEU A 286 -28.24 15.04 -9.07
CA LEU A 286 -27.12 14.14 -9.32
C LEU A 286 -25.82 14.85 -8.96
N VAL A 287 -25.04 14.28 -8.04
CA VAL A 287 -23.76 14.83 -7.58
C VAL A 287 -22.65 13.80 -7.72
N PRO A 288 -21.40 14.21 -8.01
CA PRO A 288 -20.25 13.32 -7.94
C PRO A 288 -20.11 12.73 -6.53
N ARG A 289 -19.82 11.44 -6.44
CA ARG A 289 -19.53 10.76 -5.17
C ARG A 289 -18.13 11.13 -4.69
N ASP A 290 -18.00 11.28 -3.38
CA ASP A 290 -16.69 11.34 -2.71
C ASP A 290 -16.09 9.93 -2.63
N VAL A 291 -15.46 9.47 -3.71
CA VAL A 291 -14.83 8.15 -3.79
C VAL A 291 -13.67 8.06 -2.80
N LYS A 292 -13.74 7.10 -1.88
CA LYS A 292 -12.66 6.90 -0.90
C LYS A 292 -11.56 6.03 -1.49
N VAL A 293 -10.38 6.63 -1.68
CA VAL A 293 -9.17 5.91 -2.10
C VAL A 293 -8.27 5.73 -0.88
N ILE A 294 -8.02 4.48 -0.49
CA ILE A 294 -7.11 4.14 0.61
C ILE A 294 -5.88 3.46 0.02
N VAL A 295 -4.68 3.91 0.37
CA VAL A 295 -3.46 3.15 0.15
C VAL A 295 -3.10 2.46 1.44
N ALA A 296 -3.12 1.13 1.42
CA ALA A 296 -2.69 0.27 2.50
C ALA A 296 -1.42 -0.46 2.08
N GLY A 297 -0.45 -0.61 2.97
CA GLY A 297 0.73 -1.39 2.66
C GLY A 297 1.39 -2.02 3.86
N VAL A 298 2.33 -2.93 3.57
CA VAL A 298 3.14 -3.60 4.57
C VAL A 298 4.62 -3.51 4.18
N VAL A 299 5.45 -3.10 5.14
CA VAL A 299 6.90 -3.02 4.96
C VAL A 299 7.56 -4.28 5.54
N TYR A 300 8.41 -4.91 4.75
CA TYR A 300 9.13 -6.13 5.09
C TYR A 300 10.64 -5.94 5.05
N ASN A 301 11.35 -6.69 5.88
CA ASN A 301 12.77 -6.93 5.70
C ASN A 301 12.96 -7.95 4.55
N GLU A 302 13.69 -7.58 3.51
CA GLU A 302 13.90 -8.42 2.33
C GLU A 302 14.62 -9.75 2.63
N LYS A 303 15.53 -9.77 3.62
CA LYS A 303 16.31 -10.97 3.99
C LYS A 303 15.49 -11.94 4.85
N THR A 304 14.77 -11.43 5.85
CA THR A 304 14.04 -12.26 6.82
C THR A 304 12.58 -12.51 6.43
N GLN A 305 12.04 -11.74 5.49
CA GLN A 305 10.62 -11.71 5.10
C GLN A 305 9.67 -11.35 6.26
N GLN A 306 10.21 -10.88 7.39
CA GLN A 306 9.42 -10.43 8.53
C GLN A 306 9.02 -8.96 8.36
N PRO A 307 7.82 -8.57 8.82
CA PRO A 307 7.40 -7.19 8.78
C PRO A 307 8.27 -6.33 9.70
N ILE A 308 8.51 -5.08 9.30
CA ILE A 308 9.31 -4.12 10.07
C ILE A 308 8.61 -2.76 10.16
N GLN A 309 8.83 -2.08 11.28
CA GLN A 309 8.44 -0.68 11.40
C GLN A 309 9.37 0.20 10.56
N ALA A 310 8.82 1.16 9.82
CA ALA A 310 9.58 2.08 8.98
C ALA A 310 8.88 3.44 8.84
N ASN A 311 9.63 4.47 8.45
CA ASN A 311 9.06 5.74 8.00
C ASN A 311 8.56 5.59 6.56
N VAL A 312 7.35 6.09 6.29
CA VAL A 312 6.68 6.04 4.99
C VAL A 312 6.32 7.46 4.57
N GLU A 313 6.75 7.84 3.38
CA GLU A 313 6.36 9.07 2.70
C GLU A 313 5.58 8.71 1.43
N LEU A 314 4.29 9.06 1.39
CA LEU A 314 3.41 8.83 0.26
C LEU A 314 3.11 10.16 -0.42
N LYS A 315 3.38 10.26 -1.72
CA LYS A 315 3.12 11.45 -2.53
C LYS A 315 2.09 11.13 -3.62
N PRO A 316 0.81 11.54 -3.47
CA PRO A 316 -0.14 11.50 -4.57
C PRO A 316 0.28 12.50 -5.67
N ALA A 317 -0.05 12.22 -6.93
CA ALA A 317 0.26 13.13 -8.04
C ALA A 317 -0.34 14.52 -7.81
N GLU A 318 0.43 15.59 -8.04
CA GLU A 318 0.00 16.99 -7.83
C GLU A 318 -0.50 17.35 -6.42
N HIS A 319 -0.19 16.53 -5.40
CA HIS A 319 -0.56 16.80 -4.00
C HIS A 319 0.64 16.73 -3.05
N ASP A 320 0.41 17.23 -1.83
CA ASP A 320 1.40 17.23 -0.76
C ASP A 320 1.80 15.83 -0.31
N VAL A 321 3.03 15.72 0.19
CA VAL A 321 3.57 14.47 0.74
C VAL A 321 2.93 14.17 2.10
N LEU A 322 2.33 12.99 2.21
CA LEU A 322 1.81 12.42 3.44
C LEU A 322 2.92 11.63 4.15
N LYS A 323 3.30 12.04 5.35
CA LYS A 323 4.34 11.38 6.15
C LYS A 323 3.73 10.61 7.31
N MET A 324 4.15 9.37 7.48
CA MET A 324 3.69 8.49 8.55
C MET A 324 4.77 7.49 8.96
N ARG A 325 4.52 6.79 10.06
CA ARG A 325 5.32 5.65 10.50
C ARG A 325 4.43 4.42 10.46
N SER A 326 4.91 3.33 9.88
CA SER A 326 4.16 2.07 9.91
C SER A 326 4.06 1.53 11.35
N ALA A 327 3.14 0.61 11.58
CA ALA A 327 3.05 -0.13 12.83
C ALA A 327 4.23 -1.09 13.01
N ALA A 328 4.42 -1.65 14.21
CA ALA A 328 5.40 -2.71 14.46
C ALA A 328 5.17 -3.96 13.58
N THR A 329 3.94 -4.15 13.09
CA THR A 329 3.56 -5.18 12.12
C THR A 329 3.85 -4.80 10.67
N GLY A 330 4.58 -3.71 10.43
CA GLY A 330 4.91 -3.16 9.12
C GLY A 330 3.76 -2.51 8.38
N LYS A 331 2.53 -2.61 8.90
CA LYS A 331 1.32 -2.09 8.27
C LYS A 331 1.24 -0.57 8.32
N PHE A 332 0.80 0.05 7.23
CA PHE A 332 0.38 1.44 7.17
C PHE A 332 -0.86 1.56 6.29
N GLU A 333 -1.68 2.58 6.54
CA GLU A 333 -2.79 2.94 5.67
C GLU A 333 -3.05 4.43 5.72
N THR A 334 -3.46 5.01 4.59
CA THR A 334 -3.90 6.41 4.53
C THR A 334 -4.92 6.60 3.42
N ARG A 335 -5.83 7.55 3.61
CA ARG A 335 -6.68 8.05 2.53
C ARG A 335 -5.87 8.99 1.63
N ILE A 336 -6.08 8.91 0.33
CA ILE A 336 -5.55 9.85 -0.66
C ILE A 336 -6.71 10.44 -1.49
N PRO A 337 -6.52 11.63 -2.09
CA PRO A 337 -7.44 12.12 -3.12
C PRO A 337 -7.43 11.18 -4.32
N GLU A 338 -8.47 11.28 -5.15
CA GLU A 338 -8.49 10.57 -6.41
C GLU A 338 -7.50 11.20 -7.40
N VAL A 339 -6.47 10.43 -7.76
CA VAL A 339 -5.36 10.84 -8.62
C VAL A 339 -5.07 9.74 -9.63
N ASP A 340 -4.33 10.06 -10.68
CA ASP A 340 -3.88 9.11 -11.71
C ASP A 340 -2.65 8.29 -11.29
N GLY A 341 -2.00 8.66 -10.18
CA GLY A 341 -0.86 7.93 -9.63
C GLY A 341 -0.35 8.47 -8.30
N PHE A 342 0.53 7.72 -7.67
CA PHE A 342 1.23 8.11 -6.45
C PHE A 342 2.59 7.42 -6.36
N SER A 343 3.50 8.00 -5.57
CA SER A 343 4.77 7.37 -5.21
C SER A 343 4.87 7.11 -3.72
N VAL A 344 5.56 6.04 -3.32
CA VAL A 344 5.82 5.70 -1.92
C VAL A 344 7.31 5.55 -1.72
N SER A 345 7.84 6.28 -0.75
CA SER A 345 9.22 6.18 -0.29
C SER A 345 9.26 5.66 1.13
N VAL A 346 10.08 4.64 1.40
CA VAL A 346 10.17 4.00 2.71
C VAL A 346 11.63 3.99 3.16
N SER A 347 11.86 4.33 4.42
CA SER A 347 13.20 4.35 5.02
C SER A 347 13.17 3.94 6.49
N GLU A 348 14.21 3.22 6.91
CA GLU A 348 14.46 2.89 8.32
C GLU A 348 15.96 2.72 8.55
N ALA A 349 16.43 3.01 9.77
CA ALA A 349 17.84 2.87 10.13
C ALA A 349 18.31 1.41 9.96
N GLY A 350 19.49 1.23 9.36
CA GLY A 350 20.03 -0.10 9.05
C GLY A 350 19.49 -0.72 7.75
N TYR A 351 18.70 0.02 6.96
CA TYR A 351 18.20 -0.41 5.65
C TYR A 351 18.52 0.62 4.56
N LEU A 352 18.63 0.16 3.32
CA LEU A 352 18.67 1.05 2.15
C LEU A 352 17.26 1.60 1.90
N PRO A 353 17.08 2.93 1.71
CA PRO A 353 15.78 3.51 1.40
C PRO A 353 15.30 3.01 0.03
N LYS A 354 13.98 2.84 -0.10
CA LYS A 354 13.35 2.38 -1.34
C LYS A 354 12.22 3.31 -1.75
N SER A 355 12.07 3.55 -3.04
CA SER A 355 11.00 4.38 -3.60
C SER A 355 10.36 3.69 -4.80
N GLU A 356 9.03 3.68 -4.86
CA GLU A 356 8.23 3.05 -5.91
C GLU A 356 7.12 4.01 -6.37
N SER A 357 6.67 3.88 -7.62
CA SER A 357 5.59 4.68 -8.20
C SER A 357 4.52 3.79 -8.82
N PHE A 358 3.27 4.19 -8.65
CA PHE A 358 2.08 3.44 -9.02
C PHE A 358 1.15 4.32 -9.85
N THR A 359 0.52 3.74 -10.85
CA THR A 359 -0.58 4.38 -11.60
C THR A 359 -1.91 3.84 -11.11
N ILE A 360 -2.92 4.71 -11.04
CA ILE A 360 -4.26 4.39 -10.60
C ILE A 360 -5.19 4.49 -11.81
N PRO A 361 -5.91 3.42 -12.20
CA PRO A 361 -6.92 3.51 -13.24
C PRO A 361 -8.13 4.33 -12.73
N PRO A 362 -8.95 4.91 -13.61
CA PRO A 362 -10.17 5.61 -13.19
C PRO A 362 -11.04 4.74 -12.26
N LEU A 363 -11.19 5.18 -11.02
CA LEU A 363 -11.85 4.39 -9.96
C LEU A 363 -13.36 4.62 -9.95
N GLY A 364 -14.17 3.59 -10.11
CA GLY A 364 -15.63 3.74 -10.03
C GLY A 364 -16.16 3.83 -8.60
N ASN A 365 -15.51 3.17 -7.64
CA ASN A 365 -16.02 2.96 -6.28
C ASN A 365 -14.90 3.16 -5.25
N ASP A 366 -15.29 3.21 -3.97
CA ASP A 366 -14.35 3.14 -2.86
C ASP A 366 -13.36 1.98 -3.09
N THR A 367 -12.07 2.29 -3.03
CA THR A 367 -11.01 1.39 -3.44
C THR A 367 -9.86 1.43 -2.44
N THR A 368 -9.43 0.24 -2.00
CA THR A 368 -8.19 0.08 -1.24
C THR A 368 -7.12 -0.50 -2.14
N ILE A 369 -6.03 0.24 -2.32
CA ILE A 369 -4.83 -0.17 -3.05
C ILE A 369 -3.86 -0.77 -2.04
N THR A 370 -3.53 -2.04 -2.20
CA THR A 370 -2.60 -2.76 -1.33
C THR A 370 -1.22 -2.87 -1.94
N ILE A 371 -0.17 -2.49 -1.21
CA ILE A 371 1.22 -2.60 -1.67
C ILE A 371 2.12 -3.28 -0.63
N GLU A 372 3.15 -3.97 -1.11
CA GLU A 372 4.18 -4.57 -0.27
C GLU A 372 5.54 -3.97 -0.62
N ILE A 373 6.28 -3.52 0.39
CA ILE A 373 7.58 -2.87 0.19
C ILE A 373 8.63 -3.64 0.98
N TYR A 374 9.62 -4.16 0.27
CA TYR A 374 10.74 -4.91 0.85
C TYR A 374 11.97 -4.01 0.94
N LEU A 375 12.43 -3.72 2.15
CA LEU A 375 13.66 -2.96 2.40
C LEU A 375 14.86 -3.91 2.53
N THR A 376 15.94 -3.58 1.82
CA THR A 376 17.21 -4.32 1.87
C THR A 376 18.03 -3.87 3.10
N PRO A 377 18.36 -4.77 4.05
CA PRO A 377 19.25 -4.43 5.16
C PRO A 377 20.63 -4.00 4.66
N VAL A 378 21.24 -3.02 5.32
CA VAL A 378 22.64 -2.65 5.10
C VAL A 378 23.52 -3.76 5.66
N ALA A 379 24.44 -4.29 4.85
CA ALA A 379 25.37 -5.34 5.28
C ALA A 379 26.27 -4.80 6.40
N LYS A 380 26.30 -5.50 7.54
CA LYS A 380 27.24 -5.21 8.63
C LYS A 380 28.61 -5.75 8.26
N GLN A 381 29.67 -4.97 8.51
CA GLN A 381 31.04 -5.48 8.42
C GLN A 381 31.26 -6.49 9.55
N LEU A 382 31.79 -7.67 9.21
CA LEU A 382 32.15 -8.66 10.21
C LEU A 382 33.54 -8.31 10.76
N VAL A 383 33.60 -7.93 12.03
CA VAL A 383 34.81 -7.58 12.75
C VAL A 383 35.10 -8.62 13.84
N LEU A 384 36.35 -9.08 13.90
CA LEU A 384 36.93 -9.84 15.01
C LEU A 384 37.91 -8.93 15.76
N ALA A 385 37.75 -8.80 17.07
CA ALA A 385 38.58 -7.93 17.90
C ALA A 385 38.98 -8.63 19.20
N GLY A 386 39.98 -8.09 19.88
CA GLY A 386 40.40 -8.61 21.18
C GLY A 386 41.73 -8.04 21.64
N THR A 387 42.24 -8.62 22.72
CA THR A 387 43.52 -8.27 23.33
C THR A 387 44.41 -9.50 23.49
N VAL A 388 45.66 -9.38 23.06
CA VAL A 388 46.75 -10.27 23.43
C VAL A 388 47.38 -9.77 24.73
N TYR A 389 47.43 -10.61 25.75
CA TYR A 389 47.87 -10.21 27.09
C TYR A 389 48.77 -11.26 27.75
N ASP A 390 49.60 -10.81 28.69
CA ASP A 390 50.42 -11.67 29.52
C ASP A 390 49.54 -12.44 30.53
N LEU A 391 49.60 -13.77 30.50
CA LEU A 391 48.77 -14.65 31.34
C LEU A 391 48.98 -14.40 32.84
N LYS A 392 50.17 -13.98 33.28
CA LYS A 392 50.46 -13.73 34.71
C LYS A 392 50.04 -12.34 35.15
N THR A 393 50.35 -11.32 34.35
CA THR A 393 50.14 -9.93 34.76
C THR A 393 48.80 -9.35 34.28
N SER A 394 48.12 -10.06 33.37
CA SER A 394 46.92 -9.61 32.65
C SER A 394 47.11 -8.30 31.88
N LYS A 395 48.36 -7.87 31.66
CA LYS A 395 48.68 -6.65 30.91
C LYS A 395 48.70 -6.93 29.41
N PRO A 396 48.17 -6.01 28.56
CA PRO A 396 48.29 -6.12 27.12
C PRO A 396 49.76 -6.13 26.68
N ILE A 397 50.10 -6.95 25.69
CA ILE A 397 51.46 -7.07 25.17
C ILE A 397 51.48 -6.98 23.65
N PRO A 398 52.46 -6.29 23.04
CA PRO A 398 52.68 -6.36 21.61
C PRO A 398 52.97 -7.78 21.16
N ALA A 399 52.24 -8.25 20.15
CA ALA A 399 52.40 -9.58 19.58
C ALA A 399 52.20 -9.56 18.07
N GLU A 400 52.76 -10.54 17.37
CA GLU A 400 52.32 -10.92 16.03
C GLU A 400 51.09 -11.81 16.18
N LEU A 401 50.00 -11.45 15.51
CA LEU A 401 48.76 -12.22 15.51
C LEU A 401 48.47 -12.71 14.10
N THR A 402 48.18 -14.00 13.92
CA THR A 402 47.71 -14.56 12.66
C THR A 402 46.29 -15.08 12.81
N ILE A 403 45.36 -14.59 11.97
CA ILE A 403 43.95 -15.01 11.96
C ILE A 403 43.63 -15.62 10.60
N TYR A 404 43.11 -16.85 10.57
CA TYR A 404 42.70 -17.50 9.32
C TYR A 404 41.47 -18.41 9.51
N PRO A 405 40.61 -18.56 8.49
CA PRO A 405 39.49 -19.49 8.55
C PRO A 405 39.99 -20.94 8.55
N LYS A 406 39.41 -21.80 9.39
CA LYS A 406 39.82 -23.21 9.52
C LYS A 406 39.77 -23.98 8.18
N THR A 407 38.89 -23.57 7.26
CA THR A 407 38.71 -24.18 5.94
C THR A 407 39.80 -23.81 4.93
N ASN A 408 40.58 -22.75 5.16
CA ASN A 408 41.61 -22.30 4.24
C ASN A 408 42.80 -21.65 4.97
N LYS A 409 43.89 -22.41 5.12
CA LYS A 409 45.14 -21.95 5.74
C LYS A 409 45.88 -20.84 4.97
N ARG A 410 45.51 -20.53 3.71
CA ARG A 410 46.23 -19.55 2.87
C ARG A 410 45.85 -18.08 3.13
N ALA A 411 44.84 -17.80 3.94
CA ALA A 411 44.49 -16.43 4.31
C ALA A 411 45.29 -15.99 5.54
N GLU A 412 46.60 -15.84 5.38
CA GLU A 412 47.49 -15.35 6.43
C GLU A 412 47.51 -13.82 6.41
N MET A 413 47.21 -13.19 7.54
CA MET A 413 47.60 -11.81 7.84
C MET A 413 48.37 -11.83 9.15
N LYS A 414 49.49 -11.11 9.22
CA LYS A 414 50.32 -10.96 10.42
C LYS A 414 50.31 -9.50 10.91
N PRO A 415 49.19 -8.97 11.42
CA PRO A 415 49.24 -7.71 12.13
C PRO A 415 50.17 -7.83 13.35
N ALA A 416 51.09 -6.87 13.49
CA ALA A 416 51.58 -6.53 14.80
C ALA A 416 50.42 -5.90 15.58
N THR A 417 50.31 -6.19 16.88
CA THR A 417 49.32 -5.57 17.77
C THR A 417 50.00 -4.51 18.65
N PRO A 418 50.33 -3.29 18.15
CA PRO A 418 50.85 -2.22 19.00
C PRO A 418 49.94 -2.00 20.21
N GLY A 419 50.45 -2.27 21.43
CA GLY A 419 49.67 -2.16 22.66
C GLY A 419 48.73 -3.35 22.97
N GLY A 420 48.89 -4.48 22.26
CA GLY A 420 48.20 -5.75 22.51
C GLY A 420 46.76 -5.86 22.01
N LYS A 421 46.14 -4.76 21.54
CA LYS A 421 44.79 -4.82 20.96
C LYS A 421 44.83 -5.11 19.46
N TYR A 422 43.80 -5.79 18.97
CA TYR A 422 43.61 -6.04 17.55
C TYR A 422 42.13 -5.87 17.15
N GLU A 423 41.93 -5.47 15.90
CA GLU A 423 40.63 -5.38 15.24
C GLU A 423 40.82 -5.74 13.76
N GLN A 424 40.04 -6.70 13.26
CA GLN A 424 40.20 -7.24 11.93
C GLN A 424 38.85 -7.50 11.27
N GLU A 425 38.65 -6.94 10.08
CA GLU A 425 37.52 -7.31 9.23
C GLU A 425 37.73 -8.72 8.65
N ILE A 426 36.72 -9.59 8.80
CA ILE A 426 36.71 -10.95 8.28
C ILE A 426 35.66 -11.08 7.16
N LYS A 427 35.92 -11.96 6.19
CA LYS A 427 35.14 -11.98 4.93
C LYS A 427 33.93 -12.91 4.95
N GLN A 428 33.81 -13.77 5.95
CA GLN A 428 32.78 -14.81 5.99
C GLN A 428 32.52 -15.29 7.42
N LEU A 429 31.33 -15.85 7.65
CA LEU A 429 31.01 -16.62 8.85
C LEU A 429 31.81 -17.93 8.90
N GLY A 430 32.00 -18.47 10.10
CA GLY A 430 32.67 -19.75 10.33
C GLY A 430 33.71 -19.71 11.45
N ARG A 431 34.43 -20.82 11.60
CA ARG A 431 35.48 -20.97 12.63
C ARG A 431 36.82 -20.40 12.15
N TYR A 432 37.37 -19.49 12.93
CA TYR A 432 38.69 -18.89 12.74
C TYR A 432 39.68 -19.44 13.76
N ILE A 433 40.91 -19.64 13.32
CA ILE A 433 42.05 -19.98 14.17
C ILE A 433 42.89 -18.72 14.35
N LEU A 434 43.30 -18.47 15.60
CA LEU A 434 44.13 -17.35 15.99
C LEU A 434 45.43 -17.90 16.55
N VAL A 435 46.57 -17.44 16.02
CA VAL A 435 47.91 -17.80 16.50
C VAL A 435 48.61 -16.52 16.93
N ALA A 436 48.94 -16.40 18.21
CA ALA A 436 49.63 -15.24 18.75
C ALA A 436 51.05 -15.60 19.18
N THR A 437 52.01 -14.76 18.81
CA THR A 437 53.43 -14.93 19.15
C THR A 437 54.03 -13.61 19.60
N ALA A 438 54.79 -13.62 20.69
CA ALA A 438 55.55 -12.47 21.17
C ALA A 438 56.92 -12.93 21.67
N GLU A 439 57.93 -12.07 21.56
CA GLU A 439 59.26 -12.33 22.11
C GLU A 439 59.17 -12.49 23.64
N GLY A 440 59.82 -13.53 24.18
CA GLY A 440 59.74 -13.84 25.61
C GLY A 440 58.47 -14.58 26.05
N TYR A 441 57.61 -15.02 25.13
CA TYR A 441 56.39 -15.78 25.44
C TYR A 441 56.28 -17.09 24.63
N LEU A 442 55.55 -18.06 25.17
CA LEU A 442 55.10 -19.24 24.41
C LEU A 442 54.03 -18.85 23.39
N THR A 443 54.12 -19.42 22.18
CA THR A 443 53.07 -19.31 21.16
C THR A 443 51.74 -19.84 21.69
N ALA A 444 50.67 -19.06 21.58
CA ALA A 444 49.31 -19.53 21.85
C ALA A 444 48.54 -19.73 20.54
N THR A 445 47.72 -20.79 20.50
CA THR A 445 46.76 -21.03 19.44
C THR A 445 45.37 -21.19 20.05
N ASP A 446 44.40 -20.46 19.51
CA ASP A 446 43.01 -20.53 19.94
C ASP A 446 42.08 -20.49 18.72
N SER A 447 40.77 -20.66 18.94
CA SER A 447 39.77 -20.55 17.89
C SER A 447 38.52 -19.82 18.38
N VAL A 448 37.81 -19.22 17.44
CA VAL A 448 36.51 -18.59 17.66
C VAL A 448 35.58 -18.93 16.51
N GLU A 449 34.30 -19.12 16.81
CA GLU A 449 33.28 -19.40 15.82
C GLU A 449 32.38 -18.18 15.64
N VAL A 450 32.34 -17.65 14.42
CA VAL A 450 31.51 -16.51 14.06
C VAL A 450 30.26 -17.03 13.37
N ILE A 451 29.14 -17.02 14.09
CA ILE A 451 27.89 -17.67 13.68
C ILE A 451 26.86 -16.74 13.04
N SER A 452 26.99 -15.42 13.23
CA SER A 452 26.06 -14.41 12.69
C SER A 452 26.72 -13.06 12.48
N GLU A 453 26.17 -12.24 11.59
CA GLU A 453 26.52 -10.83 11.40
C GLU A 453 26.08 -9.95 12.59
N ASP A 454 25.18 -10.43 13.43
CA ASP A 454 24.64 -9.65 14.56
C ASP A 454 25.55 -9.65 15.80
N VAL A 455 26.53 -10.54 15.87
CA VAL A 455 27.46 -10.66 17.01
C VAL A 455 28.75 -9.87 16.82
N THR A 456 28.80 -9.01 15.80
CA THR A 456 30.00 -8.23 15.49
C THR A 456 30.06 -6.92 16.31
N PRO A 457 31.23 -6.52 16.86
CA PRO A 457 32.51 -7.23 16.82
C PRO A 457 32.53 -8.47 17.70
N VAL A 458 33.05 -9.58 17.18
CA VAL A 458 33.28 -10.80 17.97
C VAL A 458 34.55 -10.60 18.78
N ILE A 459 34.46 -10.71 20.11
CA ILE A 459 35.60 -10.50 21.00
C ILE A 459 36.29 -11.82 21.34
N LYS A 460 37.60 -11.90 21.08
CA LYS A 460 38.43 -13.06 21.44
C LYS A 460 39.80 -12.64 21.98
N ASP A 461 39.97 -12.65 23.30
CA ASP A 461 41.27 -12.39 23.90
C ASP A 461 42.17 -13.63 23.85
N ILE A 462 43.48 -13.41 23.80
CA ILE A 462 44.49 -14.47 23.75
C ILE A 462 45.53 -14.21 24.85
N ALA A 463 45.67 -15.17 25.77
CA ALA A 463 46.69 -15.11 26.80
C ALA A 463 47.98 -15.75 26.30
N LEU A 464 49.12 -15.07 26.47
CA LEU A 464 50.45 -15.62 26.25
C LEU A 464 51.14 -15.90 27.58
N GLN A 465 51.71 -17.10 27.70
CA GLN A 465 52.49 -17.51 28.87
C GLN A 465 53.93 -17.00 28.74
N PRO A 466 54.44 -16.17 29.67
CA PRO A 466 55.84 -15.71 29.63
C PRO A 466 56.81 -16.89 29.82
N ILE A 467 57.94 -16.82 29.14
CA ILE A 467 59.07 -17.74 29.26
C ILE A 467 59.92 -17.29 30.45
N GLU A 468 60.13 -18.19 31.40
CA GLU A 468 60.93 -17.92 32.59
C GLU A 468 61.71 -19.17 32.99
N VAL A 469 62.82 -18.99 33.70
CA VAL A 469 63.58 -20.12 34.26
C VAL A 469 62.69 -20.92 35.21
N GLY A 470 62.68 -22.25 35.04
CA GLY A 470 61.82 -23.17 35.76
C GLY A 470 60.44 -23.39 35.11
N LEU A 471 60.11 -22.71 34.01
CA LEU A 471 58.90 -23.01 33.23
C LEU A 471 59.02 -24.42 32.65
N THR A 472 58.14 -25.32 33.09
CA THR A 472 57.99 -26.66 32.53
C THR A 472 56.79 -26.72 31.60
N VAL A 473 57.01 -27.16 30.37
CA VAL A 473 55.99 -27.36 29.34
C VAL A 473 55.93 -28.82 28.99
N ARG A 474 54.74 -29.42 29.12
CA ARG A 474 54.50 -30.78 28.68
C ARG A 474 54.42 -30.83 27.16
N LEU A 475 55.11 -31.80 26.56
CA LEU A 475 55.06 -32.06 25.13
C LEU A 475 54.03 -33.16 24.86
N ASP A 476 52.88 -32.75 24.33
CA ASP A 476 51.82 -33.69 23.98
C ASP A 476 52.18 -34.45 22.70
N HIS A 477 51.73 -35.71 22.58
CA HIS A 477 51.94 -36.54 21.38
C HIS A 477 53.40 -36.88 21.03
N ILE A 478 54.33 -36.83 22.00
CA ILE A 478 55.66 -37.42 21.82
C ILE A 478 55.57 -38.93 22.00
N TYR A 479 55.58 -39.65 20.88
CA TYR A 479 55.46 -41.09 20.80
C TYR A 479 56.77 -41.77 20.41
N PHE A 480 56.93 -42.96 20.98
CA PHE A 480 58.02 -43.88 20.69
C PHE A 480 57.46 -45.24 20.30
N ASP A 481 58.23 -46.01 19.54
CA ASP A 481 57.92 -47.43 19.35
C ASP A 481 57.93 -48.18 20.69
N PHE A 482 57.11 -49.24 20.78
CA PHE A 482 57.00 -50.04 22.00
C PHE A 482 58.37 -50.58 22.40
N ASP A 483 58.74 -50.39 23.68
CA ASP A 483 60.04 -50.79 24.23
C ASP A 483 61.27 -50.23 23.46
N LYS A 484 61.11 -49.06 22.81
CA LYS A 484 62.19 -48.41 22.05
C LYS A 484 62.32 -46.92 22.38
N THR A 485 63.46 -46.37 21.96
CA THR A 485 63.80 -44.94 22.00
C THR A 485 63.55 -44.25 20.66
N THR A 486 63.13 -44.99 19.63
CA THR A 486 62.85 -44.47 18.28
C THR A 486 61.57 -43.62 18.28
N LEU A 487 61.69 -42.35 17.85
CA LEU A 487 60.56 -41.44 17.68
C LEU A 487 59.64 -41.88 16.55
N LYS A 488 58.33 -41.84 16.78
CA LYS A 488 57.34 -42.04 15.72
C LYS A 488 57.11 -40.76 14.91
N LYS A 489 56.56 -40.92 13.70
CA LYS A 489 56.35 -39.81 12.75
C LYS A 489 55.42 -38.73 13.31
N GLU A 490 54.44 -39.13 14.09
CA GLU A 490 53.44 -38.27 14.73
C GLU A 490 54.08 -37.30 15.73
N SER A 491 55.21 -37.66 16.33
CA SER A 491 55.94 -36.81 17.28
C SER A 491 56.54 -35.56 16.63
N TYR A 492 56.80 -35.60 15.33
CA TYR A 492 57.49 -34.51 14.63
C TYR A 492 56.65 -33.23 14.53
N GLU A 493 55.31 -33.33 14.54
CA GLU A 493 54.45 -32.14 14.55
C GLU A 493 54.60 -31.34 15.85
N GLU A 494 54.71 -32.03 16.99
CA GLU A 494 54.94 -31.37 18.27
C GLU A 494 56.38 -30.85 18.38
N LEU A 495 57.36 -31.65 17.94
CA LEU A 495 58.77 -31.24 17.97
C LEU A 495 59.04 -30.05 17.05
N ALA A 496 58.30 -29.88 15.95
CA ALA A 496 58.36 -28.68 15.13
C ALA A 496 58.03 -27.41 15.93
N LYS A 497 57.08 -27.46 16.86
CA LYS A 497 56.75 -26.32 17.75
C LYS A 497 57.91 -26.01 18.69
N VAL A 498 58.57 -27.04 19.22
CA VAL A 498 59.76 -26.90 20.09
C VAL A 498 60.92 -26.28 19.31
N ILE A 499 61.14 -26.72 18.07
CA ILE A 499 62.17 -26.18 17.18
C ILE A 499 61.92 -24.71 16.89
N ASP A 500 60.69 -24.36 16.52
CA ASP A 500 60.28 -22.96 16.27
C ASP A 500 60.45 -22.10 17.53
N PHE A 501 60.08 -22.63 18.69
CA PHE A 501 60.31 -21.97 19.98
C PHE A 501 61.80 -21.70 20.24
N LEU A 502 62.67 -22.70 20.06
CA LEU A 502 64.10 -22.57 20.31
C LEU A 502 64.83 -21.71 19.27
N LYS A 503 64.33 -21.66 18.03
CA LYS A 503 64.83 -20.76 16.98
C LYS A 503 64.49 -19.31 17.28
N ARG A 504 63.28 -19.04 17.77
CA ARG A 504 62.84 -17.68 18.15
C ARG A 504 63.50 -17.18 19.43
N ASN A 505 63.89 -18.08 20.33
CA ASN A 505 64.52 -17.74 21.60
C ASN A 505 65.97 -18.28 21.63
N PRO A 506 66.94 -17.64 20.93
CA PRO A 506 68.26 -18.23 20.67
C PRO A 506 69.14 -18.41 21.92
N THR A 507 68.83 -17.74 23.03
CA THR A 507 69.58 -17.79 24.28
C THR A 507 69.04 -18.81 25.29
N VAL A 508 67.82 -19.31 25.06
CA VAL A 508 67.15 -20.24 25.99
C VAL A 508 67.83 -21.62 25.96
N GLU A 509 68.16 -22.14 27.15
CA GLU A 509 68.61 -23.51 27.36
C GLU A 509 67.49 -24.31 28.02
N ILE A 510 67.22 -25.52 27.53
CA ILE A 510 66.15 -26.39 28.05
C ILE A 510 66.66 -27.77 28.46
N GLU A 511 66.03 -28.33 29.49
CA GLU A 511 66.09 -29.74 29.83
C GLU A 511 64.91 -30.45 29.16
N ILE A 512 65.16 -31.48 28.36
CA ILE A 512 64.15 -32.44 27.93
C ILE A 512 64.07 -33.52 29.02
N ALA A 513 62.95 -33.54 29.74
CA ALA A 513 62.69 -34.46 30.84
C ALA A 513 61.76 -35.60 30.38
N GLY A 514 62.17 -36.85 30.61
CA GLY A 514 61.43 -38.04 30.21
C GLY A 514 61.03 -38.87 31.43
N HIS A 515 59.78 -39.30 31.44
CA HIS A 515 59.20 -40.04 32.56
C HIS A 515 58.53 -41.32 32.07
N THR A 516 58.62 -42.38 32.86
CA THR A 516 57.89 -43.65 32.66
C THR A 516 56.77 -43.80 33.69
N ASP A 517 55.92 -44.80 33.50
CA ASP A 517 55.08 -45.30 34.58
C ASP A 517 55.86 -46.31 35.43
N SER A 518 55.18 -46.91 36.43
CA SER A 518 55.77 -47.89 37.34
C SER A 518 55.89 -49.32 36.77
N LYS A 519 55.85 -49.50 35.45
CA LYS A 519 55.95 -50.83 34.82
C LYS A 519 57.38 -51.06 34.34
N GLY A 520 58.11 -51.91 35.04
CA GLY A 520 59.52 -52.23 34.76
C GLY A 520 60.32 -52.26 36.05
N SER A 521 61.63 -52.54 35.97
CA SER A 521 62.52 -52.23 37.09
C SER A 521 62.96 -50.77 37.02
N ASP A 522 63.35 -50.19 38.15
CA ASP A 522 63.85 -48.82 38.23
C ASP A 522 65.01 -48.59 37.25
N GLU A 523 65.97 -49.52 37.14
CA GLU A 523 67.11 -49.41 36.22
C GLU A 523 66.68 -49.49 34.74
N TYR A 524 65.65 -50.27 34.44
CA TYR A 524 65.11 -50.35 33.10
C TYR A 524 64.38 -49.05 32.73
N ASN A 525 63.51 -48.56 33.61
CA ASN A 525 62.74 -47.33 33.43
C ASN A 525 63.64 -46.08 33.31
N GLN A 526 64.71 -46.05 34.10
CA GLN A 526 65.73 -45.01 34.02
C GLN A 526 66.45 -45.02 32.66
N ARG A 527 66.89 -46.19 32.18
CA ARG A 527 67.54 -46.31 30.86
C ARG A 527 66.59 -45.94 29.72
N LEU A 528 65.34 -46.39 29.79
CA LEU A 528 64.33 -46.14 28.76
C LEU A 528 63.98 -44.65 28.65
N SER A 529 63.69 -43.99 29.78
CA SER A 529 63.42 -42.54 29.79
C SER A 529 64.62 -41.72 29.32
N GLN A 530 65.84 -42.07 29.76
CA GLN A 530 67.06 -41.39 29.31
C GLN A 530 67.24 -41.52 27.80
N GLY A 531 67.13 -42.74 27.26
CA GLY A 531 67.28 -42.96 25.82
C GLY A 531 66.21 -42.25 24.98
N ARG A 532 64.98 -42.14 25.49
CA ARG A 532 63.90 -41.39 24.84
C ARG A 532 64.16 -39.88 24.80
N THR A 533 64.62 -39.31 25.91
CA THR A 533 64.99 -37.89 25.94
C THR A 533 66.18 -37.59 25.05
N GLN A 534 67.16 -38.49 25.00
CA GLN A 534 68.31 -38.36 24.10
C GLN A 534 67.87 -38.37 22.64
N ALA A 535 66.96 -39.27 22.24
CA ALA A 535 66.43 -39.30 20.88
C ALA A 535 65.70 -37.99 20.49
N VAL A 536 64.99 -37.36 21.45
CA VAL A 536 64.39 -36.03 21.24
C VAL A 536 65.48 -34.97 21.05
N VAL A 537 66.49 -34.92 21.93
CA VAL A 537 67.62 -33.98 21.80
C VAL A 537 68.37 -34.16 20.49
N ASP A 538 68.70 -35.39 20.11
CA ASP A 538 69.39 -35.72 18.85
C ASP A 538 68.59 -35.22 17.63
N TYR A 539 67.26 -35.40 17.67
CA TYR A 539 66.39 -34.87 16.63
C TYR A 539 66.41 -33.33 16.59
N LEU A 540 66.28 -32.65 17.73
CA LEU A 540 66.34 -31.19 17.78
C LEU A 540 67.69 -30.65 17.26
N VAL A 541 68.80 -31.32 17.60
CA VAL A 541 70.13 -31.00 17.08
C VAL A 541 70.19 -31.19 15.56
N SER A 542 69.62 -32.28 15.03
CA SER A 542 69.54 -32.53 13.58
C SER A 542 68.77 -31.43 12.83
N GLN A 543 67.87 -30.72 13.51
CA GLN A 543 67.07 -29.62 12.95
C GLN A 543 67.72 -28.24 13.14
N GLY A 544 68.99 -28.22 13.58
CA GLY A 544 69.83 -27.03 13.67
C GLY A 544 69.86 -26.34 15.03
N ILE A 545 69.33 -26.96 16.10
CA ILE A 545 69.44 -26.42 17.46
C ILE A 545 70.81 -26.77 18.04
N SER A 546 71.49 -25.80 18.66
CA SER A 546 72.80 -26.04 19.30
C SER A 546 72.68 -27.05 20.44
N ALA A 547 73.47 -28.12 20.40
CA ALA A 547 73.51 -29.15 21.45
C ALA A 547 73.83 -28.59 22.84
N ARG A 548 74.56 -27.46 22.92
CA ARG A 548 74.88 -26.79 24.21
C ARG A 548 73.64 -26.24 24.93
N ARG A 549 72.52 -26.08 24.21
CA ARG A 549 71.26 -25.53 24.73
C ARG A 549 70.30 -26.61 25.20
N LEU A 550 70.68 -27.89 25.10
CA LEU A 550 69.80 -29.03 25.29
C LEU A 550 70.43 -29.98 26.29
N VAL A 551 69.69 -30.31 27.35
CA VAL A 551 70.07 -31.34 28.32
C VAL A 551 69.01 -32.45 28.27
N ALA A 552 69.43 -33.70 28.06
CA ALA A 552 68.53 -34.85 28.08
C ALA A 552 68.55 -35.51 29.47
N MET A 553 67.40 -35.56 30.15
CA MET A 553 67.27 -36.18 31.47
C MET A 553 66.12 -37.20 31.51
N GLY A 554 66.48 -38.46 31.72
CA GLY A 554 65.54 -39.50 32.13
C GLY A 554 65.33 -39.49 33.64
N TYR A 555 64.09 -39.60 34.09
CA TYR A 555 63.76 -39.72 35.52
C TYR A 555 63.13 -41.07 35.87
N GLY A 556 62.97 -41.97 34.90
CA GLY A 556 62.21 -43.21 35.08
C GLY A 556 60.83 -42.92 35.69
N GLU A 557 60.47 -43.70 36.71
CA GLU A 557 59.21 -43.56 37.44
C GLU A 557 59.29 -42.65 38.68
N SER A 558 60.46 -42.06 38.97
CA SER A 558 60.74 -41.36 40.24
C SER A 558 59.99 -40.04 40.45
N LYS A 559 59.40 -39.48 39.38
CA LYS A 559 58.65 -38.20 39.39
C LYS A 559 57.26 -38.35 38.76
N PRO A 560 56.34 -39.09 39.40
CA PRO A 560 54.98 -39.26 38.91
C PRO A 560 54.17 -37.96 39.08
N VAL A 561 53.29 -37.67 38.12
CA VAL A 561 52.34 -36.55 38.16
C VAL A 561 50.90 -37.02 38.45
N ASP A 562 50.67 -38.32 38.43
CA ASP A 562 49.41 -38.96 38.81
C ASP A 562 49.68 -40.37 39.39
N THR A 563 48.65 -41.02 39.91
CA THR A 563 48.74 -42.37 40.48
C THR A 563 49.15 -43.42 39.45
N ASN A 564 50.06 -44.33 39.82
CA ASN A 564 50.43 -45.47 38.98
C ASN A 564 49.43 -46.65 39.09
N GLU A 565 48.43 -46.54 39.97
CA GLU A 565 47.45 -47.61 40.19
C GLU A 565 46.48 -47.77 39.01
N THR A 566 46.21 -46.69 38.27
CA THR A 566 45.26 -46.71 37.15
C THR A 566 45.96 -46.57 35.81
N GLU A 567 45.37 -47.11 34.74
CA GLU A 567 45.94 -46.92 33.39
C GLU A 567 45.93 -45.46 32.95
N GLY A 568 44.91 -44.69 33.34
CA GLY A 568 44.85 -43.27 33.06
C GLY A 568 45.97 -42.48 33.75
N GLY A 569 46.26 -42.79 35.01
CA GLY A 569 47.36 -42.15 35.75
C GLY A 569 48.73 -42.57 35.21
N ARG A 570 48.94 -43.86 34.91
CA ARG A 570 50.15 -44.34 34.21
C ARG A 570 50.34 -43.65 32.86
N ALA A 571 49.28 -43.48 32.08
CA ALA A 571 49.35 -42.76 30.80
C ALA A 571 49.76 -41.30 30.97
N LYS A 572 49.37 -40.63 32.07
CA LYS A 572 49.85 -39.27 32.37
C LYS A 572 51.31 -39.26 32.83
N ASN A 573 51.76 -40.28 33.56
CA ASN A 573 53.15 -40.41 33.99
C ASN A 573 54.10 -40.67 32.82
N ARG A 574 53.67 -41.41 31.80
CA ARG A 574 54.38 -41.59 30.52
C ARG A 574 54.34 -40.30 29.70
N ARG A 575 55.31 -39.42 29.94
CA ARG A 575 55.33 -38.09 29.33
C ARG A 575 56.76 -37.64 29.03
N VAL A 576 56.84 -36.68 28.12
CA VAL A 576 58.03 -35.89 27.87
C VAL A 576 57.65 -34.44 28.11
N GLU A 577 58.53 -33.71 28.78
CA GLU A 577 58.36 -32.29 29.06
C GLU A 577 59.67 -31.59 28.72
N PHE A 578 59.62 -30.28 28.54
CA PHE A 578 60.84 -29.48 28.63
C PHE A 578 60.75 -28.47 29.76
N THR A 579 61.88 -28.22 30.41
CA THR A 579 62.01 -27.18 31.43
C THR A 579 63.04 -26.15 31.00
N VAL A 580 62.69 -24.87 31.07
CA VAL A 580 63.63 -23.77 30.82
C VAL A 580 64.66 -23.72 31.95
N LEU A 581 65.93 -23.97 31.62
CA LEU A 581 67.03 -23.94 32.58
C LEU A 581 67.66 -22.55 32.69
N LYS A 582 67.72 -21.84 31.56
CA LYS A 582 68.39 -20.55 31.43
C LYS A 582 67.80 -19.75 30.27
N MET A 583 67.88 -18.43 30.36
CA MET A 583 67.46 -17.49 29.30
C MET A 583 68.59 -16.56 28.91
#